data_AF-A0A841I6C6-F1
#
_entry.id   AF-A0A841I6C6-F1
#
_cell.length_a   1.000
_cell.length_b   1.000
_cell.length_c   1.000
_cell.angle_alpha   90.00
_cell.angle_beta   90.00
_cell.angle_gamma   90.00
#
_symmetry.space_group_name_H-M   'P 1'
#
loop_
_entity.id
_entity.type
_entity.pdbx_description
1 polymer ?
#
loop_
_entity_poly.entity_id
_entity_poly.type
_entity_poly.pdbx_seq_one_letter_code
_entity_poly.pdbx_strand_id
1 'polypeptide(L)'
;MSDRWTGAGYLEVGDKIKQADGTTGVVKYVNTVSETRTMYNLEVQEAHTFFVGTQGWLVHNGGNGSSAPIVLYRAVSEAEYNNIVRTGKFSTRYGMGYEGKQFALSYEDAVKFAQGMDGKGDQAYTRIVATVVKNPNKVSMELAEVSDIDGGLKYYLAKDKALGKLKPVTDAEAVMKLAGCP
;
A
#
# COMPACT_ATOMS: atom_id res chain seq x y z
N MET A 1 16.42 -13.67 15.36
CA MET A 1 16.77 -12.75 14.25
C MET A 1 15.62 -11.80 14.09
N SER A 2 15.83 -10.49 13.99
CA SER A 2 14.72 -9.55 13.81
C SER A 2 14.21 -9.61 12.36
N ASP A 3 12.96 -10.04 12.18
CA ASP A 3 12.23 -10.09 10.90
C ASP A 3 11.86 -8.70 10.36
N ARG A 4 12.74 -7.71 10.55
CA ARG A 4 12.46 -6.30 10.28
C ARG A 4 13.27 -5.83 9.08
N TRP A 5 12.57 -5.54 7.99
CA TRP A 5 13.11 -4.77 6.89
C TRP A 5 13.32 -3.32 7.34
N THR A 6 14.49 -2.77 7.02
CA THR A 6 14.83 -1.36 7.24
C THR A 6 14.85 -0.65 5.89
N GLY A 7 14.12 0.46 5.77
CA GLY A 7 14.20 1.29 4.56
C GLY A 7 15.61 1.84 4.38
N ALA A 8 16.12 1.87 3.15
CA ALA A 8 17.50 2.27 2.88
C ALA A 8 17.87 3.66 3.44
N GLY A 9 16.91 4.60 3.50
CA GLY A 9 17.10 5.93 4.09
C GLY A 9 17.22 5.97 5.62
N TYR A 10 17.01 4.84 6.30
CA TYR A 10 17.15 4.69 7.76
C TYR A 10 18.32 3.78 8.13
N LEU A 11 19.14 3.35 7.17
CA LEU A 11 20.34 2.58 7.49
C LEU A 11 21.35 3.48 8.20
N GLU A 12 21.97 2.94 9.24
CA GLU A 12 23.01 3.61 10.01
C GLU A 12 24.35 2.86 9.90
N VAL A 13 25.45 3.56 10.13
CA VAL A 13 26.78 2.93 10.22
C VAL A 13 26.78 1.92 11.36
N GLY A 14 27.21 0.69 11.07
CA GLY A 14 27.18 -0.43 12.00
C GLY A 14 26.01 -1.40 11.78
N ASP A 15 25.01 -1.04 10.97
CA ASP A 15 23.91 -1.93 10.63
C ASP A 15 24.39 -3.19 9.89
N LYS A 16 23.70 -4.30 10.15
CA LYS A 16 24.00 -5.62 9.61
C LYS A 16 23.09 -5.94 8.42
N ILE A 17 23.68 -6.26 7.27
CA ILE A 17 22.96 -6.58 6.03
C ILE A 17 23.27 -8.01 5.58
N LYS A 18 22.24 -8.78 5.22
CA LYS A 18 22.40 -10.17 4.75
C LYS A 18 23.02 -10.23 3.35
N GLN A 19 23.90 -11.20 3.13
CA GLN A 19 24.54 -11.48 1.86
C GLN A 19 24.02 -12.77 1.22
N ALA A 20 24.24 -12.92 -0.10
CA ALA A 20 23.82 -14.07 -0.89
C ALA A 20 24.45 -15.40 -0.44
N ASP A 21 25.65 -15.35 0.14
CA ASP A 21 26.36 -16.51 0.71
C ASP A 21 25.85 -16.92 2.11
N GLY A 22 24.81 -16.23 2.61
CA GLY A 22 24.22 -16.46 3.93
C GLY A 22 24.94 -15.72 5.07
N THR A 23 26.03 -15.02 4.79
CA THR A 23 26.75 -14.21 5.78
C THR A 23 26.10 -12.83 5.97
N THR A 24 26.79 -11.96 6.73
CA THR A 24 26.31 -10.61 7.04
C THR A 24 27.46 -9.62 6.94
N GLY A 25 27.23 -8.56 6.17
CA GLY A 25 28.13 -7.41 6.11
C GLY A 25 27.67 -6.28 7.01
N VAL A 26 28.54 -5.28 7.15
CA VAL A 26 28.31 -4.11 8.01
C VAL A 26 28.31 -2.84 7.17
N VAL A 27 27.32 -1.98 7.39
CA VAL A 27 27.29 -0.63 6.80
C VAL A 27 28.46 0.17 7.34
N LYS A 28 29.43 0.50 6.47
CA LYS A 28 30.59 1.32 6.84
C LYS A 28 30.34 2.81 6.63
N TYR A 29 29.46 3.16 5.71
CA TYR A 29 29.22 4.54 5.29
C TYR A 29 27.84 4.66 4.65
N VAL A 30 27.19 5.81 4.86
CA VAL A 30 25.90 6.16 4.27
C VAL A 30 26.03 7.56 3.67
N ASN A 31 25.59 7.71 2.42
CA ASN A 31 25.58 8.99 1.71
C ASN A 31 24.22 9.22 1.08
N THR A 32 23.55 10.29 1.47
CA THR A 32 22.29 10.72 0.86
C THR A 32 22.59 11.67 -0.28
N VAL A 33 22.20 11.30 -1.50
CA VAL A 33 22.38 12.15 -2.68
C VAL A 33 21.01 12.61 -3.17
N SER A 34 20.80 13.93 -3.19
CA SER A 34 19.54 14.55 -3.60
C SER A 34 19.62 14.99 -5.06
N GLU A 35 19.39 14.05 -5.98
CA GLU A 35 19.40 14.30 -7.42
C GLU A 35 18.39 13.40 -8.14
N THR A 36 17.92 13.82 -9.31
CA THR A 36 17.06 12.98 -10.15
C THR A 36 17.91 11.99 -10.93
N ARG A 37 17.63 10.69 -10.78
CA ARG A 37 18.26 9.61 -11.56
C ARG A 37 17.23 8.61 -12.03
N THR A 38 17.50 7.99 -13.17
CA THR A 38 16.77 6.79 -13.60
C THR A 38 17.09 5.65 -12.65
N MET A 39 16.06 5.10 -12.01
CA MET A 39 16.15 3.97 -11.09
C MET A 39 15.48 2.75 -11.73
N TYR A 40 16.10 1.58 -11.57
CA TYR A 40 15.57 0.34 -12.12
C TYR A 40 14.88 -0.47 -11.05
N ASN A 41 13.78 -1.11 -11.44
CA ASN A 41 13.09 -2.06 -10.59
C ASN A 41 12.96 -3.43 -11.27
N LEU A 42 12.93 -4.49 -10.46
CA LEU A 42 12.80 -5.87 -10.94
C LEU A 42 11.61 -6.54 -10.27
N GLU A 43 10.66 -7.02 -11.07
CA GLU A 43 9.59 -7.85 -10.54
C GLU A 43 10.13 -9.25 -10.29
N VAL A 44 10.19 -9.63 -9.01
CA VAL A 44 10.57 -10.98 -8.58
C VAL A 44 9.31 -11.68 -8.10
N GLN A 45 8.95 -12.76 -8.77
CA GLN A 45 7.79 -13.57 -8.39
C GLN A 45 7.96 -14.12 -6.96
N GLU A 46 6.84 -14.17 -6.24
CA GLU A 46 6.67 -14.77 -4.89
C GLU A 46 7.37 -14.08 -3.71
N ALA A 47 8.69 -13.91 -3.73
CA ALA A 47 9.44 -13.49 -2.55
C ALA A 47 9.60 -11.96 -2.42
N HIS A 48 9.48 -11.22 -3.53
CA HIS A 48 9.75 -9.78 -3.59
C HIS A 48 11.11 -9.39 -3.00
N THR A 49 12.09 -10.30 -3.00
CA THR A 49 13.46 -10.09 -2.54
C THR A 49 14.46 -10.56 -3.59
N PHE A 50 15.57 -9.87 -3.73
CA PHE A 50 16.68 -10.28 -4.58
C PHE A 50 18.02 -9.79 -4.02
N PHE A 51 19.11 -10.30 -4.58
CA PHE A 51 20.46 -9.88 -4.23
C PHE A 51 21.00 -8.87 -5.25
N VAL A 52 21.59 -7.77 -4.79
CA VAL A 52 22.12 -6.70 -5.64
C VAL A 52 23.58 -6.36 -5.36
N GLY A 53 24.23 -5.78 -6.36
CA GLY A 53 25.62 -5.34 -6.29
C GLY A 53 26.60 -6.51 -6.31
N THR A 54 27.89 -6.18 -6.41
CA THR A 54 28.97 -7.19 -6.51
C THR A 54 29.13 -8.04 -5.25
N GLN A 55 28.65 -7.54 -4.10
CA GLN A 55 28.71 -8.23 -2.81
C GLN A 55 27.42 -9.00 -2.47
N GLY A 56 26.41 -8.96 -3.36
CA GLY A 56 25.18 -9.73 -3.24
C GLY A 56 24.37 -9.40 -1.99
N TRP A 57 23.92 -8.15 -1.85
CA TRP A 57 23.13 -7.69 -0.70
C TRP A 57 21.66 -8.01 -0.85
N LEU A 58 21.05 -8.61 0.18
CA LEU A 58 19.62 -8.91 0.19
C LEU A 58 18.80 -7.62 0.28
N VAL A 59 18.02 -7.34 -0.75
CA VAL A 59 17.07 -6.23 -0.79
C VAL A 59 15.64 -6.75 -0.97
N HIS A 60 14.68 -5.94 -0.57
CA HIS A 60 13.26 -6.19 -0.78
C HIS A 60 12.66 -5.10 -1.66
N ASN A 61 11.83 -5.52 -2.60
CA ASN A 61 11.12 -4.69 -3.56
C ASN A 61 9.60 -4.88 -3.47
N GLY A 62 9.10 -5.34 -2.31
CA GLY A 62 7.66 -5.32 -2.00
C GLY A 62 7.33 -4.15 -1.07
N GLY A 63 6.18 -3.50 -1.28
CA GLY A 63 5.44 -2.63 -0.34
C GLY A 63 6.21 -1.77 0.69
N ASN A 64 6.12 -0.44 0.57
CA ASN A 64 6.34 0.64 1.57
C ASN A 64 7.38 0.53 2.70
N GLY A 65 8.35 -0.39 2.71
CA GLY A 65 9.51 -0.36 3.62
C GLY A 65 9.19 -0.30 5.13
N SER A 66 7.92 -0.42 5.52
CA SER A 66 7.41 -0.19 6.86
C SER A 66 6.56 -1.38 7.26
N SER A 67 6.97 -2.03 8.34
CA SER A 67 6.18 -3.07 8.99
C SER A 67 5.09 -2.50 9.88
N ALA A 68 5.01 -1.16 10.01
CA ALA A 68 4.03 -0.51 10.85
C ALA A 68 2.62 -0.72 10.27
N PRO A 69 1.61 -0.91 11.14
CA PRO A 69 0.23 -0.93 10.71
C PRO A 69 -0.10 0.36 9.96
N ILE A 70 -0.78 0.23 8.82
CA ILE A 70 -1.36 1.36 8.09
C ILE A 70 -2.88 1.22 8.08
N VAL A 71 -3.57 2.35 8.05
CA VAL A 71 -5.00 2.39 7.74
C VAL A 71 -5.15 2.80 6.29
N LEU A 72 -5.99 2.08 5.57
CA LEU A 72 -6.33 2.36 4.20
C LEU A 72 -7.83 2.66 4.10
N TYR A 73 -8.18 3.63 3.28
CA TYR A 73 -9.56 4.10 3.11
C TYR A 73 -10.01 3.88 1.68
N ARG A 74 -11.31 3.65 1.47
CA ARG A 74 -11.87 3.45 0.15
C ARG A 74 -13.23 4.12 0.05
N ALA A 75 -13.37 4.96 -0.97
CA ALA A 75 -14.67 5.42 -1.41
C ALA A 75 -15.39 4.28 -2.14
N VAL A 76 -16.63 4.01 -1.75
CA VAL A 76 -17.47 2.94 -2.31
C VAL A 76 -18.85 3.48 -2.64
N SER A 77 -19.48 2.91 -3.67
CA SER A 77 -20.90 3.16 -3.94
C SER A 77 -21.78 2.49 -2.89
N GLU A 78 -23.05 2.90 -2.81
CA GLU A 78 -24.03 2.29 -1.92
C GLU A 78 -24.17 0.76 -2.17
N ALA A 79 -24.07 0.34 -3.44
CA ALA A 79 -24.16 -1.07 -3.81
C ALA A 79 -22.93 -1.88 -3.34
N GLU A 80 -21.72 -1.33 -3.52
CA GLU A 80 -20.48 -1.94 -3.02
C GLU A 80 -20.50 -1.98 -1.48
N TYR A 81 -20.92 -0.90 -0.80
CA TYR A 81 -21.06 -0.85 0.65
C TYR A 81 -21.98 -1.97 1.18
N ASN A 82 -23.19 -2.10 0.63
CA ASN A 82 -24.14 -3.13 1.04
C ASN A 82 -23.58 -4.54 0.82
N ASN A 83 -22.80 -4.74 -0.24
CA ASN A 83 -22.12 -6.01 -0.48
C ASN A 83 -21.04 -6.30 0.57
N ILE A 84 -20.24 -5.30 0.92
CA ILE A 84 -19.20 -5.39 1.95
C ILE A 84 -19.83 -5.71 3.30
N VAL A 85 -20.88 -4.99 3.71
CA VAL A 85 -21.60 -5.24 4.98
C VAL A 85 -22.16 -6.67 5.01
N ARG A 86 -22.78 -7.13 3.92
CA ARG A 86 -23.38 -8.46 3.83
C ARG A 86 -22.34 -9.59 3.85
N THR A 87 -21.18 -9.38 3.24
CA THR A 87 -20.19 -10.45 3.03
C THR A 87 -18.97 -10.37 3.94
N GLY A 88 -18.73 -9.22 4.56
CA GLY A 88 -17.51 -8.90 5.29
C GLY A 88 -16.26 -8.86 4.41
N LYS A 89 -16.38 -8.66 3.10
CA LYS A 89 -15.26 -8.77 2.14
C LYS A 89 -15.27 -7.65 1.10
N PHE A 90 -14.07 -7.21 0.72
CA PHE A 90 -13.88 -6.52 -0.55
C PHE A 90 -13.93 -7.53 -1.69
N SER A 91 -14.54 -7.16 -2.82
CA SER A 91 -14.63 -8.02 -4.00
C SER A 91 -14.49 -7.22 -5.29
N THR A 92 -14.02 -7.86 -6.36
CA THR A 92 -13.78 -7.20 -7.65
C THR A 92 -15.02 -6.95 -8.48
N ARG A 93 -16.14 -7.61 -8.15
CA ARG A 93 -17.43 -7.54 -8.87
C ARG A 93 -18.02 -6.13 -9.03
N TYR A 94 -17.65 -5.16 -8.19
CA TYR A 94 -18.21 -3.81 -8.21
C TYR A 94 -17.11 -2.76 -8.43
N GLY A 95 -16.99 -2.19 -9.63
CA GLY A 95 -16.06 -1.09 -9.95
C GLY A 95 -15.58 -1.05 -11.40
N MET A 96 -14.84 0.01 -11.75
CA MET A 96 -14.14 0.16 -13.04
C MET A 96 -13.22 -1.04 -13.29
N GLY A 97 -13.23 -1.60 -14.50
CA GLY A 97 -12.65 -2.89 -14.91
C GLY A 97 -11.14 -3.09 -14.73
N TYR A 98 -10.63 -2.87 -13.53
CA TYR A 98 -9.28 -3.16 -13.07
C TYR A 98 -9.28 -4.45 -12.26
N GLU A 99 -8.20 -5.23 -12.34
CA GLU A 99 -7.96 -6.48 -11.61
C GLU A 99 -7.78 -6.29 -10.07
N GLY A 100 -8.39 -5.26 -9.48
CA GLY A 100 -8.22 -4.91 -8.07
C GLY A 100 -9.09 -3.73 -7.60
N LYS A 101 -8.84 -3.30 -6.35
CA LYS A 101 -9.49 -2.13 -5.74
C LYS A 101 -8.45 -1.12 -5.26
N GLN A 102 -8.77 0.15 -5.47
CA GLN A 102 -7.96 1.28 -5.04
C GLN A 102 -8.30 1.65 -3.60
N PHE A 103 -7.27 1.98 -2.82
CA PHE A 103 -7.37 2.41 -1.44
C PHE A 103 -6.49 3.64 -1.20
N ALA A 104 -7.09 4.73 -0.72
CA ALA A 104 -6.41 5.94 -0.31
C ALA A 104 -5.65 5.76 1.01
N LEU A 105 -4.60 6.56 1.18
CA LEU A 105 -3.74 6.57 2.38
C LEU A 105 -4.32 7.41 3.53
N SER A 106 -5.32 8.23 3.23
CA SER A 106 -6.02 9.08 4.21
C SER A 106 -7.53 9.09 3.94
N TYR A 107 -8.29 9.48 4.94
CA TYR A 107 -9.74 9.65 4.81
C TYR A 107 -10.05 10.79 3.83
N GLU A 108 -9.32 11.89 3.94
CA GLU A 108 -9.46 13.08 3.11
C GLU A 108 -9.22 12.75 1.64
N ASP A 109 -8.21 11.93 1.34
CA ASP A 109 -7.95 11.52 -0.04
C ASP A 109 -9.06 10.59 -0.54
N ALA A 110 -9.61 9.70 0.29
CA ALA A 110 -10.78 8.91 -0.11
C ALA A 110 -11.99 9.81 -0.45
N VAL A 111 -12.20 10.89 0.32
CA VAL A 111 -13.24 11.88 0.03
C VAL A 111 -12.95 12.65 -1.27
N LYS A 112 -11.72 13.12 -1.48
CA LYS A 112 -11.31 13.78 -2.73
C LYS A 112 -11.52 12.87 -3.94
N PHE A 113 -11.21 11.58 -3.80
CA PHE A 113 -11.47 10.59 -4.84
C PHE A 113 -12.96 10.49 -5.16
N ALA A 114 -13.81 10.38 -4.13
CA ALA A 114 -15.26 10.33 -4.31
C ALA A 114 -15.79 11.56 -5.06
N GLN A 115 -15.32 12.75 -4.69
CA GLN A 115 -15.69 14.03 -5.32
C GLN A 115 -15.16 14.14 -6.77
N GLY A 116 -13.90 13.75 -7.01
CA GLY A 116 -13.29 13.81 -8.34
C GLY A 116 -13.90 12.83 -9.35
N MET A 117 -14.60 11.81 -8.85
CA MET A 117 -15.36 10.82 -9.61
C MET A 117 -16.86 11.13 -9.66
N ASP A 118 -17.33 12.21 -9.04
CA ASP A 118 -18.75 12.56 -9.10
C ASP A 118 -19.19 12.81 -10.55
N GLY A 119 -20.32 12.23 -10.93
CA GLY A 119 -20.80 12.21 -12.32
C GLY A 119 -19.94 11.41 -13.31
N LYS A 120 -18.88 10.73 -12.87
CA LYS A 120 -18.03 9.85 -13.70
C LYS A 120 -18.33 8.38 -13.40
N GLY A 121 -18.89 7.67 -14.39
CA GLY A 121 -19.22 6.24 -14.28
C GLY A 121 -20.66 5.96 -13.83
N ASP A 122 -20.97 4.68 -13.61
CA ASP A 122 -22.36 4.21 -13.44
C ASP A 122 -22.94 4.44 -12.04
N GLN A 123 -22.11 4.68 -11.04
CA GLN A 123 -22.53 4.84 -9.64
C GLN A 123 -21.69 5.88 -8.91
N ALA A 124 -22.36 6.76 -8.16
CA ALA A 124 -21.69 7.70 -7.26
C ALA A 124 -21.04 6.98 -6.06
N TYR A 125 -19.90 7.51 -5.61
CA TYR A 125 -19.21 7.06 -4.41
C TYR A 125 -19.74 7.82 -3.19
N THR A 126 -20.55 7.16 -2.36
CA THR A 126 -21.36 7.81 -1.31
C THR A 126 -20.92 7.45 0.11
N ARG A 127 -20.01 6.49 0.25
CA ARG A 127 -19.54 5.98 1.55
C ARG A 127 -18.02 5.84 1.55
N ILE A 128 -17.41 6.07 2.71
CA ILE A 128 -16.01 5.71 2.96
C ILE A 128 -15.97 4.51 3.90
N VAL A 129 -15.21 3.50 3.52
CA VAL A 129 -14.88 2.34 4.36
C VAL A 129 -13.38 2.29 4.60
N ALA A 130 -12.95 1.59 5.64
CA ALA A 130 -11.53 1.45 5.96
C ALA A 130 -11.08 -0.01 6.06
N THR A 131 -9.78 -0.23 6.11
CA THR A 131 -9.16 -1.49 6.53
C THR A 131 -7.84 -1.19 7.24
N VAL A 132 -7.58 -1.91 8.32
CA VAL A 132 -6.30 -1.83 9.04
C VAL A 132 -5.39 -2.94 8.55
N VAL A 133 -4.30 -2.57 7.87
CA VAL A 133 -3.30 -3.52 7.38
C VAL A 133 -2.18 -3.59 8.40
N LYS A 134 -2.24 -4.60 9.28
CA LYS A 134 -1.27 -4.79 10.37
C LYS A 134 0.18 -4.93 9.90
N ASN A 135 0.39 -5.55 8.74
CA ASN A 135 1.70 -5.69 8.12
C ASN A 135 1.54 -5.54 6.60
N PRO A 136 1.81 -4.33 6.06
CA PRO A 136 1.69 -4.05 4.63
C PRO A 136 2.51 -5.00 3.76
N ASN A 137 3.67 -5.46 4.25
CA ASN A 137 4.56 -6.37 3.51
C ASN A 137 3.96 -7.77 3.29
N LYS A 138 2.88 -8.14 4.00
CA LYS A 138 2.18 -9.42 3.82
C LYS A 138 0.98 -9.34 2.87
N VAL A 139 0.67 -8.15 2.37
CA VAL A 139 -0.45 -7.89 1.46
C VAL A 139 0.12 -7.32 0.17
N SER A 140 -0.10 -8.01 -0.95
CA SER A 140 0.37 -7.56 -2.26
C SER A 140 -0.45 -6.35 -2.69
N MET A 141 0.17 -5.17 -2.62
CA MET A 141 -0.44 -3.89 -3.00
C MET A 141 0.58 -3.06 -3.76
N GLU A 142 0.14 -2.40 -4.82
CA GLU A 142 0.97 -1.54 -5.66
C GLU A 142 0.62 -0.08 -5.39
N LEU A 143 1.63 0.77 -5.15
CA LEU A 143 1.41 2.20 -5.02
C LEU A 143 1.30 2.80 -6.42
N ALA A 144 0.23 3.56 -6.66
CA ALA A 144 -0.04 4.23 -7.93
C ALA A 144 -0.65 5.61 -7.68
N GLU A 145 -0.79 6.39 -8.75
CA GLU A 145 -1.30 7.76 -8.71
C GLU A 145 -2.43 7.93 -9.73
N VAL A 146 -3.54 8.57 -9.32
CA VAL A 146 -4.60 8.99 -10.23
C VAL A 146 -4.31 10.43 -10.65
N SER A 147 -3.93 10.61 -11.91
CA SER A 147 -3.65 11.93 -12.51
C SER A 147 -4.90 12.74 -12.82
N ASP A 148 -6.05 12.07 -13.00
CA ASP A 148 -7.31 12.70 -13.44
C ASP A 148 -8.07 13.39 -12.30
N ILE A 149 -7.46 13.45 -11.11
CA ILE A 149 -7.94 14.13 -9.92
C ILE A 149 -7.00 15.30 -9.65
N ASP A 150 -7.57 16.50 -9.46
CA ASP A 150 -6.80 17.71 -9.20
C ASP A 150 -5.86 17.55 -7.99
N GLY A 151 -4.59 17.88 -8.19
CA GLY A 151 -3.51 17.68 -7.21
C GLY A 151 -2.89 16.28 -7.17
N GLY A 152 -3.40 15.31 -7.95
CA GLY A 152 -2.92 13.93 -7.97
C GLY A 152 -3.26 13.17 -6.68
N LEU A 153 -3.71 11.92 -6.81
CA LEU A 153 -4.05 11.10 -5.65
C LEU A 153 -3.26 9.81 -5.62
N LYS A 154 -2.42 9.64 -4.58
CA LYS A 154 -1.71 8.38 -4.33
C LYS A 154 -2.62 7.36 -3.67
N TYR A 155 -2.59 6.14 -4.18
CA TYR A 155 -3.40 5.03 -3.67
C TYR A 155 -2.64 3.72 -3.74
N TYR A 156 -3.10 2.76 -2.95
CA TYR A 156 -2.76 1.37 -3.10
C TYR A 156 -3.78 0.62 -3.96
N LEU A 157 -3.29 -0.05 -4.99
CA LEU A 157 -4.06 -1.05 -5.71
C LEU A 157 -3.87 -2.42 -5.06
N ALA A 158 -4.94 -2.96 -4.47
CA ALA A 158 -4.96 -4.34 -3.98
C ALA A 158 -5.67 -5.24 -5.02
N LYS A 159 -4.93 -6.19 -5.59
CA LYS A 159 -5.44 -7.17 -6.57
C LYS A 159 -6.24 -8.29 -5.89
N ASP A 160 -7.03 -9.06 -6.64
CA ASP A 160 -8.01 -10.05 -6.11
C ASP A 160 -7.51 -10.91 -4.94
N LYS A 161 -6.32 -11.53 -5.07
CA LYS A 161 -5.76 -12.37 -4.00
C LYS A 161 -5.43 -11.59 -2.73
N ALA A 162 -5.08 -10.31 -2.85
CA ALA A 162 -4.76 -9.45 -1.73
C ALA A 162 -6.03 -8.94 -1.02
N LEU A 163 -7.12 -8.72 -1.75
CA LEU A 163 -8.40 -8.28 -1.18
C LEU A 163 -8.92 -9.22 -0.09
N GLY A 164 -8.73 -10.54 -0.26
CA GLY A 164 -9.11 -11.54 0.73
C GLY A 164 -8.35 -11.45 2.07
N LYS A 165 -7.23 -10.71 2.11
CA LYS A 165 -6.45 -10.47 3.34
C LYS A 165 -6.88 -9.19 4.07
N LEU A 166 -7.66 -8.34 3.41
CA LEU A 166 -8.15 -7.08 3.96
C LEU A 166 -9.46 -7.31 4.70
N LYS A 167 -9.63 -6.62 5.83
CA LYS A 167 -10.82 -6.73 6.68
C LYS A 167 -11.54 -5.38 6.68
N PRO A 168 -12.72 -5.29 6.03
CA PRO A 168 -13.47 -4.05 5.98
C PRO A 168 -13.89 -3.56 7.37
N VAL A 169 -13.84 -2.25 7.55
CA VAL A 169 -14.47 -1.50 8.63
C VAL A 169 -15.50 -0.59 7.97
N THR A 170 -16.77 -0.82 8.28
CA THR A 170 -17.92 -0.16 7.65
C THR A 170 -18.73 0.71 8.61
N ASP A 171 -18.47 0.58 9.91
CA ASP A 171 -19.07 1.42 10.94
C ASP A 171 -18.47 2.82 10.86
N ALA A 172 -19.34 3.84 10.74
CA ALA A 172 -18.91 5.21 10.47
C ALA A 172 -18.06 5.78 11.61
N GLU A 173 -18.44 5.55 12.87
CA GLU A 173 -17.70 6.01 14.04
C GLU A 173 -16.31 5.36 14.11
N ALA A 174 -16.22 4.05 13.85
CA ALA A 174 -14.95 3.34 13.79
C ALA A 174 -14.05 3.85 12.66
N VAL A 175 -14.60 4.15 11.48
CA VAL A 175 -13.83 4.73 10.36
C VAL A 175 -13.30 6.12 10.74
N MET A 176 -14.13 6.98 11.33
CA MET A 176 -13.73 8.32 11.76
C MET A 176 -12.65 8.29 12.84
N LYS A 177 -12.80 7.38 13.81
CA LYS A 177 -11.78 7.16 14.85
C LYS A 177 -10.43 6.74 14.26
N LEU A 178 -10.43 5.90 13.22
CA LEU A 178 -9.21 5.51 12.52
C LEU A 178 -8.58 6.68 11.75
N ALA A 179 -9.40 7.61 11.25
CA ALA A 179 -8.94 8.83 10.57
C ALA A 179 -8.31 9.85 11.54
N GLY A 180 -8.40 9.63 12.85
CA GLY A 180 -7.97 10.61 13.84
C GLY A 180 -8.92 11.81 13.92
N CYS A 181 -10.13 11.69 13.35
CA CYS A 181 -11.19 12.65 13.52
C CYS A 181 -11.92 12.37 14.85
N PRO A 182 -12.20 13.41 15.66
CA PRO A 182 -12.95 13.26 16.91
C PRO A 182 -14.41 12.83 16.68
#